data_AF-A0AA91KEE1-F1
#
_entry.id   AF-A0AA91KEE1-F1
#
_cell.length_a   1.000
_cell.length_b   1.000
_cell.length_c   1.000
_cell.angle_alpha   90.00
_cell.angle_beta   90.00
_cell.angle_gamma   90.00
#
_symmetry.space_group_name_H-M   'P 1'
#
loop_
_entity.id
_entity.type
_entity.pdbx_description
1 polymer ?
#
loop_
_entity_poly.entity_id
_entity_poly.type
_entity_poly.pdbx_seq_one_letter_code
_entity_poly.pdbx_strand_id
1 'polypeptide(L)'
;MIRELQEETGAQHIRDIRPFGCFEEYRPWYRDGADVMHMFSYCFYCQVDRELGTPTFEHYEIHNGMRAVWVNLSHAIAHNKAVMANSDKAGQSLVRETMLLEMIAQQRENPQQATA
;
A
#
# COMPACT_ATOMS: atom_id res chain seq x y z
N MET A 1 -1.59 11.23 0.80
CA MET A 1 -0.71 10.54 -0.17
C MET A 1 0.67 11.19 -0.21
N ILE A 2 0.87 12.39 -0.78
CA ILE A 2 2.22 13.00 -0.90
C ILE A 2 2.94 13.09 0.45
N ARG A 3 2.31 13.71 1.46
CA ARG A 3 2.87 13.81 2.82
C ARG A 3 3.29 12.45 3.39
N GLU A 4 2.37 11.49 3.46
CA GLU A 4 2.64 10.14 3.98
C GLU A 4 3.79 9.45 3.24
N LEU A 5 3.82 9.52 1.90
CA LEU A 5 4.87 8.91 1.10
C LEU A 5 6.25 9.52 1.40
N GLN A 6 6.31 10.83 1.68
CA GLN A 6 7.55 11.49 2.11
C GLN A 6 7.95 11.08 3.52
N GLU A 7 7.01 11.06 4.46
CA GLU A 7 7.26 10.72 5.86
C GLU A 7 7.68 9.24 6.02
N GLU A 8 6.95 8.31 5.44
CA GLU A 8 7.20 6.87 5.62
C GLU A 8 8.35 6.33 4.76
N THR A 9 8.65 6.96 3.61
CA THR A 9 9.65 6.42 2.68
C THR A 9 10.79 7.36 2.33
N GLY A 10 10.72 8.64 2.73
CA GLY A 10 11.69 9.64 2.30
C GLY A 10 11.63 9.94 0.80
N ALA A 11 10.51 9.65 0.12
CA ALA A 11 10.40 9.87 -1.33
C ALA A 11 10.65 11.34 -1.71
N GLN A 12 11.38 11.55 -2.81
CA GLN A 12 11.73 12.88 -3.32
C GLN A 12 11.18 13.09 -4.73
N HIS A 13 10.95 14.35 -5.10
CA HIS A 13 10.44 14.78 -6.41
C HIS A 13 9.22 13.98 -6.89
N ILE A 14 8.23 13.81 -6.02
CA ILE A 14 6.97 13.13 -6.34
C ILE A 14 6.24 13.88 -7.46
N ARG A 15 5.94 13.18 -8.55
CA ARG A 15 5.37 13.75 -9.79
C ARG A 15 4.52 12.72 -10.52
N ASP A 16 3.90 13.16 -11.63
CA ASP A 16 3.06 12.31 -12.50
C ASP A 16 1.98 11.55 -11.74
N ILE A 17 1.33 12.23 -10.80
CA ILE A 17 0.29 11.63 -9.95
C ILE A 17 -0.96 11.37 -10.79
N ARG A 18 -1.38 10.11 -10.87
CA ARG A 18 -2.56 9.68 -11.63
C ARG A 18 -3.44 8.79 -10.77
N PRO A 19 -4.78 8.94 -10.83
CA PRO A 19 -5.66 8.03 -10.12
C PRO A 19 -5.49 6.60 -10.64
N PHE A 20 -5.46 5.63 -9.72
CA PHE A 20 -5.52 4.21 -10.03
C PHE A 20 -6.92 3.66 -9.78
N GLY A 21 -7.50 4.00 -8.62
CA GLY A 21 -8.82 3.52 -8.23
C GLY A 21 -9.10 3.81 -6.76
N CYS A 22 -10.22 3.28 -6.28
CA CYS A 22 -10.60 3.34 -4.87
C CYS A 22 -10.85 1.92 -4.36
N PHE A 23 -10.28 1.59 -3.21
CA PHE A 23 -10.61 0.37 -2.48
C PHE A 23 -11.59 0.72 -1.36
N GLU A 24 -12.80 0.18 -1.46
CA GLU A 24 -13.85 0.34 -0.47
C GLU A 24 -13.90 -0.90 0.41
N GLU A 25 -13.91 -0.71 1.73
CA GLU A 25 -13.91 -1.83 2.67
C GLU A 25 -14.78 -1.59 3.89
N TYR A 26 -15.39 -2.68 4.35
CA TYR A 26 -16.19 -2.76 5.56
C TYR A 26 -15.49 -3.72 6.52
N ARG A 27 -15.13 -3.23 7.71
CA ARG A 27 -14.42 -4.01 8.72
C ARG A 27 -15.19 -3.99 10.04
N PRO A 28 -15.21 -5.09 10.81
CA PRO A 28 -15.69 -5.04 12.18
C PRO A 28 -14.95 -3.96 12.97
N TRP A 29 -15.68 -3.14 13.72
CA TRP A 29 -15.12 -2.07 14.51
C TRP A 29 -15.19 -2.41 16.00
N TYR A 30 -14.10 -2.14 16.72
CA TYR A 30 -13.96 -2.53 18.13
C TYR A 30 -14.35 -1.42 19.11
N ARG A 31 -14.64 -0.19 18.63
CA ARG A 31 -14.98 0.93 19.51
C ARG A 31 -16.49 1.06 19.66
N ASP A 32 -16.93 1.42 20.87
CA ASP A 32 -18.33 1.64 21.20
C ASP A 32 -18.97 2.69 20.29
N GLY A 33 -20.23 2.43 19.89
CA GLY A 33 -21.03 3.35 19.08
C GLY A 33 -21.06 3.05 17.58
N ALA A 34 -20.32 2.05 17.09
CA ALA A 34 -20.45 1.53 15.73
C ALA A 34 -19.97 0.07 15.64
N ASP A 35 -20.70 -0.78 14.89
CA ASP A 35 -20.32 -2.18 14.67
C ASP A 35 -19.35 -2.35 13.49
N VAL A 36 -19.35 -1.40 12.55
CA VAL A 36 -18.63 -1.50 11.28
C VAL A 36 -17.89 -0.19 10.98
N MET A 37 -16.62 -0.31 10.61
CA MET A 37 -15.83 0.75 9.99
C MET A 37 -15.95 0.63 8.48
N HIS A 38 -16.43 1.69 7.84
CA HIS A 38 -16.46 1.84 6.39
C HIS A 38 -15.32 2.75 5.96
N MET A 39 -14.40 2.23 5.15
CA MET A 39 -13.17 2.92 4.77
C MET A 39 -13.02 2.97 3.25
N PHE A 40 -12.62 4.15 2.76
CA PHE A 40 -12.25 4.39 1.37
C PHE A 40 -10.76 4.67 1.28
N SER A 41 -10.05 3.85 0.50
CA SER A 41 -8.64 4.05 0.20
C SER A 41 -8.49 4.50 -1.25
N TYR A 42 -8.16 5.78 -1.46
CA TYR A 42 -7.89 6.32 -2.79
C TYR A 42 -6.45 6.02 -3.19
N CYS A 43 -6.28 5.29 -4.29
CA CYS A 43 -4.99 4.79 -4.76
C CYS A 43 -4.53 5.55 -5.99
N PHE A 44 -3.22 5.80 -6.07
CA PHE A 44 -2.61 6.61 -7.12
C PHE A 44 -1.33 5.95 -7.64
N TYR A 45 -1.06 6.15 -8.92
CA TYR A 45 0.28 6.02 -9.48
C TYR A 45 1.03 7.34 -9.30
N CYS A 46 2.34 7.27 -9.07
CA CYS A 46 3.23 8.41 -9.13
C CYS A 46 4.64 7.97 -9.53
N GLN A 47 5.47 8.94 -9.91
CA GLN A 47 6.90 8.76 -10.05
C GLN A 47 7.61 9.49 -8.92
N VAL A 48 8.72 8.91 -8.46
CA VAL A 48 9.61 9.49 -7.46
C VAL A 48 11.04 9.22 -7.88
N ASP A 49 12.00 9.88 -7.23
CA ASP A 49 13.40 9.61 -7.46
C ASP A 49 13.81 8.21 -6.99
N ARG A 50 14.82 7.65 -7.65
CA ARG A 50 15.32 6.30 -7.34
C ARG A 50 15.95 6.23 -5.95
N GLU A 51 16.63 7.29 -5.54
CA GLU A 51 17.20 7.41 -4.21
C GLU A 51 16.15 7.94 -3.24
N LEU A 52 15.94 7.19 -2.16
CA LEU A 52 15.06 7.60 -1.07
C LEU A 52 15.86 8.41 -0.05
N GLY A 53 15.25 9.48 0.47
CA GLY A 53 15.77 10.23 1.60
C GLY A 53 15.56 9.51 2.93
N THR A 54 15.77 10.24 4.02
CA THR A 54 15.52 9.73 5.38
C THR A 54 14.02 9.79 5.69
N PRO A 55 13.37 8.66 6.02
CA PRO A 55 12.00 8.67 6.52
C PRO A 55 11.88 9.42 7.85
N THR A 56 10.74 10.06 8.06
CA THR A 56 10.31 10.65 9.33
C THR A 56 9.25 9.75 9.95
N PHE A 57 9.70 8.61 10.47
CA PHE A 57 8.82 7.61 11.07
C PHE A 57 8.19 8.09 12.38
N GLU A 58 6.96 7.67 12.60
CA GLU A 58 6.32 7.72 13.90
C GLU A 58 6.95 6.72 14.88
N HIS A 59 6.81 6.96 16.19
CA HIS A 59 7.49 6.17 17.22
C HIS A 59 7.19 4.65 17.12
N TYR A 60 5.95 4.29 16.79
CA TYR A 60 5.55 2.88 16.66
C TYR A 60 6.15 2.21 15.41
N GLU A 61 6.43 2.97 14.35
CA GLU A 61 7.02 2.46 13.11
C GLU A 61 8.50 2.15 13.32
N ILE A 62 9.20 3.01 14.06
CA ILE A 62 10.57 2.77 14.52
C ILE A 62 10.61 1.51 15.39
N HIS A 63 9.69 1.39 16.35
CA HIS A 63 9.61 0.22 17.23
C HIS A 63 9.36 -1.09 16.46
N ASN A 64 8.56 -1.04 15.39
CA ASN A 64 8.28 -2.18 14.52
C ASN A 64 9.42 -2.47 13.52
N GLY A 65 10.49 -1.68 13.50
CA GLY A 65 11.62 -1.87 12.60
C GLY A 65 11.27 -1.59 11.13
N MET A 66 10.34 -0.67 10.88
CA MET A 66 9.91 -0.31 9.53
C MET A 66 11.10 0.18 8.70
N ARG A 67 11.13 -0.22 7.43
CA ARG A 67 12.15 0.21 6.45
C ARG A 67 11.53 0.37 5.07
N ALA A 68 11.87 1.48 4.41
CA ALA A 68 11.52 1.69 3.02
C ALA A 68 12.55 1.02 2.11
N VAL A 69 12.08 0.15 1.22
CA VAL A 69 12.93 -0.56 0.26
C VAL A 69 12.24 -0.70 -1.09
N TRP A 70 13.02 -0.62 -2.16
CA TRP A 70 12.54 -0.97 -3.48
C TRP A 70 12.44 -2.49 -3.63
N VAL A 71 11.26 -2.97 -4.00
CA VAL A 71 10.98 -4.39 -4.22
C VAL A 71 10.38 -4.59 -5.60
N ASN A 72 10.68 -5.73 -6.23
CA ASN A 72 9.99 -6.12 -7.44
C ASN A 72 8.53 -6.45 -7.13
N LEU A 73 7.61 -6.06 -8.01
CA LEU A 73 6.18 -6.28 -7.87
C LEU A 73 5.81 -7.75 -7.60
N SER A 74 6.38 -8.69 -8.34
CA SER A 74 6.08 -10.12 -8.15
C SER A 74 6.59 -10.63 -6.81
N HIS A 75 7.75 -10.13 -6.36
CA HIS A 75 8.30 -10.47 -5.05
C HIS A 75 7.45 -9.93 -3.91
N ALA A 76 6.96 -8.69 -4.02
CA ALA A 76 6.05 -8.10 -3.02
C ALA A 76 4.75 -8.91 -2.89
N ILE A 77 4.13 -9.29 -4.01
CA ILE A 77 2.92 -10.11 -4.02
C ILE A 77 3.18 -11.48 -3.36
N ALA A 78 4.28 -12.15 -3.73
CA ALA A 78 4.64 -13.45 -3.17
C ALA A 78 4.92 -13.36 -1.66
N HIS A 79 5.64 -12.33 -1.22
CA HIS A 79 5.92 -12.08 0.19
C HIS A 79 4.61 -11.89 0.97
N ASN A 80 3.71 -11.01 0.51
CA ASN A 80 2.46 -10.75 1.20
C ASN A 80 1.60 -12.02 1.32
N LYS A 81 1.49 -12.81 0.25
CA LYS A 81 0.76 -14.09 0.28
C LYS A 81 1.37 -15.07 1.28
N ALA A 82 2.70 -15.16 1.33
CA ALA A 82 3.39 -16.00 2.30
C ALA A 82 3.14 -15.53 3.73
N VAL A 83 3.16 -14.23 4.00
CA VAL A 83 2.86 -13.68 5.34
C VAL A 83 1.41 -13.97 5.73
N MET A 84 0.44 -13.73 4.85
CA MET A 84 -0.98 -14.02 5.12
C MET A 84 -1.24 -15.51 5.38
N ALA A 85 -0.51 -16.41 4.72
CA ALA A 85 -0.67 -17.84 4.89
C ALA A 85 -0.01 -18.39 6.17
N ASN A 86 1.01 -17.71 6.71
CA ASN A 86 1.89 -18.26 7.74
C ASN A 86 2.02 -17.41 9.00
N SER A 87 1.34 -16.26 9.11
CA SER A 87 1.46 -15.35 10.24
C SER A 87 0.09 -14.91 10.77
N ASP A 88 -0.20 -15.28 12.01
CA ASP A 88 -1.38 -14.80 12.75
C ASP A 88 -1.30 -13.29 13.07
N LYS A 89 -0.13 -12.66 12.85
CA LYS A 89 0.10 -11.21 13.01
C LYS A 89 -0.05 -10.44 11.70
N ALA A 90 -0.51 -11.06 10.62
CA ALA A 90 -0.73 -10.38 9.36
C ALA A 90 -1.68 -9.19 9.54
N GLY A 91 -1.23 -8.00 9.17
CA GLY A 91 -2.05 -6.79 9.25
C GLY A 91 -3.24 -6.88 8.28
N GLN A 92 -4.40 -6.39 8.70
CA GLN A 92 -5.61 -6.38 7.86
C GLN A 92 -5.44 -5.56 6.56
N SER A 93 -4.50 -4.60 6.51
CA SER A 93 -4.19 -3.86 5.29
C SER A 93 -3.51 -4.71 4.22
N LEU A 94 -2.88 -5.82 4.59
CA LEU A 94 -2.09 -6.67 3.70
C LEU A 94 -2.95 -7.33 2.61
N VAL A 95 -4.23 -7.61 2.90
CA VAL A 95 -5.20 -8.11 1.91
C VAL A 95 -5.42 -7.07 0.82
N ARG A 96 -5.78 -5.84 1.21
CA ARG A 96 -5.98 -4.71 0.31
C ARG A 96 -4.72 -4.44 -0.52
N GLU A 97 -3.56 -4.36 0.13
CA GLU A 97 -2.28 -4.14 -0.54
C GLU A 97 -2.00 -5.24 -1.58
N THR A 98 -2.20 -6.51 -1.23
CA THR A 98 -1.98 -7.64 -2.16
C THR A 98 -2.90 -7.54 -3.36
N MET A 99 -4.20 -7.28 -3.14
CA MET A 99 -5.16 -7.14 -4.24
C MET A 99 -4.77 -5.99 -5.20
N LEU A 100 -4.38 -4.83 -4.66
CA LEU A 100 -3.93 -3.71 -5.48
C LEU A 100 -2.70 -4.08 -6.31
N LEU A 101 -1.71 -4.76 -5.72
CA LEU A 101 -0.51 -5.19 -6.44
C LEU A 101 -0.81 -6.23 -7.54
N GLU A 102 -1.74 -7.17 -7.29
CA GLU A 102 -2.19 -8.14 -8.29
C GLU A 102 -2.92 -7.48 -9.45
N MET A 103 -3.79 -6.50 -9.18
CA MET A 103 -4.45 -5.72 -10.22
C MET A 103 -3.44 -4.94 -11.07
N ILE A 104 -2.43 -4.33 -10.44
CA ILE A 104 -1.34 -3.65 -11.15
C ILE A 104 -0.55 -4.64 -12.03
N ALA A 105 -0.28 -5.85 -11.54
CA ALA A 105 0.41 -6.89 -12.32
C ALA A 105 -0.42 -7.31 -13.55
N GLN A 106 -1.71 -7.58 -13.36
CA GLN A 106 -2.63 -7.93 -14.46
C GLN A 106 -2.73 -6.82 -15.51
N GLN A 107 -2.81 -5.55 -15.10
CA GLN A 107 -2.83 -4.42 -16.04
C GLN A 107 -1.54 -4.31 -16.86
N ARG A 108 -0.38 -4.64 -16.27
CA ARG A 108 0.91 -4.64 -16.97
C ARG A 108 1.03 -5.77 -17.99
N GLU A 109 0.40 -6.91 -17.71
CA GLU A 109 0.35 -8.05 -18.63
C GLU A 109 -0.67 -7.85 -19.76
N ASN A 110 -1.78 -7.14 -19.49
CA ASN A 110 -2.87 -6.89 -20.43
C ASN A 110 -3.18 -5.38 -20.57
N PRO A 111 -2.33 -4.60 -21.26
CA PRO A 111 -2.51 -3.14 -21.37
C PRO A 111 -3.77 -2.69 -22.13
N GLN A 112 -4.47 -3.60 -22.81
CA GLN A 112 -5.67 -3.30 -23.62
C GLN A 112 -6.99 -3.23 -22.82
N GLN A 113 -7.00 -3.58 -21.52
CA GLN A 113 -8.21 -3.54 -20.66
C GLN A 113 -8.23 -2.38 -19.65
N ALA A 114 -7.22 -1.50 -19.67
CA ALA A 114 -7.06 -0.45 -18.66
C ALA A 114 -7.93 0.82 -18.88
N THR A 115 -8.87 0.79 -19.83
CA THR A 115 -9.84 1.88 -20.06
C THR A 115 -11.26 1.34 -19.94
N ALA A 116 -11.83 1.48 -18.75
CA ALA A 116 -13.26 1.46 -18.52
C ALA A 116 -13.61 2.63 -17.59
#